data_AF-A0A7C5BPN3-F1
#
_entry.id   AF-A0A7C5BPN3-F1
#
_cell.length_a   1.000
_cell.length_b   1.000
_cell.length_c   1.000
_cell.angle_alpha   90.00
_cell.angle_beta   90.00
_cell.angle_gamma   90.00
#
_symmetry.space_group_name_H-M   'P 1'
#
loop_
_entity.id
_entity.type
_entity.pdbx_description
1 polymer ?
#
loop_
_entity_poly.entity_id
_entity_poly.type
_entity_poly.pdbx_seq_one_letter_code
_entity_poly.pdbx_strand_id
1 'polypeptide(L)'
;TLYGNVSAASVGAIQRRLISLEDQGGNQLFAEPMLNLDDLMQTDANGKGIVNLLEASKLMNSPQIYSTFLLWLMSELFEQLPEIGDPEKPKLVLFFDEAHLIFKDAPKILLDKVEQVVRLIRSKGVGVYFVTQNPTDIPDSVLGQLGNRIQHALRAYTARDQKAVKAAAETFRDNPKLDTRQVITELGVGEALISLLDEKGRPQIVERTLIKPPKSQIGPINNSQRTVLMSNSLVAGVYEKMVDRESAFEILAKRTEEQAKKQHAEEVAVAQEKERKKNERSKGGRQRQSVMETFMKSAMRAVGSQIGRKLVRGLLGSLLGGKK
;
A
#
# COMPACT_ATOMS: atom_id res chain seq x y z
N THR A 1 -6.04 28.09 0.83
CA THR A 1 -5.11 27.52 1.84
C THR A 1 -5.67 26.18 2.33
N LEU A 2 -5.81 25.21 1.44
CA LEU A 2 -6.62 23.99 1.67
C LEU A 2 -5.84 22.72 1.98
N TYR A 3 -4.51 22.81 2.08
CA TYR A 3 -3.67 21.80 2.73
C TYR A 3 -2.75 22.55 3.68
N GLY A 4 -2.77 22.17 4.96
CA GLY A 4 -1.92 22.78 5.98
C GLY A 4 -0.45 22.73 5.59
N ASN A 5 0.33 23.74 6.03
CA ASN A 5 1.75 23.88 5.74
C ASN A 5 2.55 22.66 6.22
N VAL A 6 2.65 21.62 5.38
CA VAL A 6 3.64 20.56 5.56
C VAL A 6 5.00 21.20 5.38
N SER A 7 5.83 21.17 6.42
CA SER A 7 7.16 21.77 6.36
C SER A 7 7.99 21.10 5.26
N ALA A 8 8.89 21.84 4.62
CA ALA A 8 9.82 21.25 3.65
C ALA A 8 10.64 20.09 4.25
N ALA A 9 10.93 20.16 5.56
CA ALA A 9 11.58 19.08 6.30
C ALA A 9 10.71 17.81 6.36
N SER A 10 9.40 17.96 6.60
CA SER A 10 8.45 16.85 6.59
C SER A 10 8.31 16.23 5.21
N VAL A 11 8.24 17.05 4.15
CA VAL A 11 8.23 16.56 2.76
C VAL A 11 9.51 15.77 2.46
N GLY A 12 10.67 16.30 2.80
CA GLY A 12 11.95 15.60 2.60
C GLY A 12 12.06 14.29 3.40
N ALA A 13 11.46 14.23 4.59
CA ALA A 13 11.40 13.00 5.37
C ALA A 13 10.50 11.94 4.71
N ILE A 14 9.36 12.33 4.15
CA ILE A 14 8.45 11.44 3.41
C ILE A 14 9.14 10.93 2.14
N GLN A 15 9.79 11.81 1.37
CA GLN A 15 10.50 11.43 0.14
C GLN A 15 11.60 10.40 0.41
N ARG A 16 12.40 10.57 1.47
CA ARG A 16 13.43 9.57 1.84
C ARG A 16 12.84 8.21 2.21
N ARG A 17 11.70 8.20 2.90
CA ARG A 17 11.00 6.94 3.22
C ARG A 17 10.42 6.29 1.97
N LEU A 18 9.92 7.09 1.01
CA LEU A 18 9.44 6.58 -0.27
C LEU A 18 10.57 5.96 -1.09
N ILE A 19 11.73 6.63 -1.19
CA ILE A 19 12.92 6.09 -1.86
C ILE A 19 13.35 4.77 -1.20
N SER A 20 13.36 4.69 0.14
CA SER A 20 13.68 3.45 0.84
C SER A 20 12.70 2.30 0.55
N LEU A 21 11.42 2.60 0.27
CA LEU A 21 10.44 1.61 -0.16
C LEU A 21 10.63 1.24 -1.64
N GLU A 22 10.94 2.21 -2.50
CA GLU A 22 11.26 1.98 -3.91
C GLU A 22 12.50 1.10 -4.08
N ASP A 23 13.57 1.36 -3.32
CA ASP A 23 14.80 0.57 -3.29
C ASP A 23 14.56 -0.90 -2.92
N GLN A 24 13.54 -1.15 -2.09
CA GLN A 24 13.12 -2.51 -1.72
C GLN A 24 12.21 -3.17 -2.76
N GLY A 25 11.82 -2.47 -3.84
CA GLY A 25 10.94 -2.95 -4.90
C GLY A 25 9.48 -2.49 -4.80
N GLY A 26 9.18 -1.46 -3.99
CA GLY A 26 7.82 -0.97 -3.79
C GLY A 26 7.16 -0.47 -5.09
N ASN A 27 7.93 0.08 -6.02
CA ASN A 27 7.45 0.50 -7.33
C ASN A 27 6.95 -0.66 -8.21
N GLN A 28 7.44 -1.89 -8.00
CA GLN A 28 6.97 -3.09 -8.70
C GLN A 28 5.73 -3.67 -8.02
N LEU A 29 5.70 -3.69 -6.67
CA LEU A 29 4.59 -4.25 -5.92
C LEU A 29 3.32 -3.41 -6.02
N PHE A 30 3.45 -2.09 -5.96
CA PHE A 30 2.35 -1.13 -6.08
C PHE A 30 2.21 -0.58 -7.51
N ALA A 31 2.69 -1.35 -8.50
CA ALA A 31 2.53 -1.04 -9.92
C ALA A 31 1.09 -1.29 -10.40
N GLU A 32 0.82 -0.92 -11.64
CA GLU A 32 -0.47 -1.16 -12.29
C GLU A 32 -0.40 -2.40 -13.20
N PRO A 33 -1.47 -3.22 -13.30
CA PRO A 33 -2.77 -2.99 -12.67
C PRO A 33 -2.73 -3.25 -11.16
N MET A 34 -3.31 -2.32 -10.40
CA MET A 34 -3.46 -2.46 -8.96
C MET A 34 -4.31 -3.69 -8.62
N LEU A 35 -3.96 -4.38 -7.54
CA LEU A 35 -4.71 -5.55 -7.06
C LEU A 35 -6.20 -5.20 -6.85
N ASN A 36 -7.07 -5.85 -7.60
CA ASN A 36 -8.51 -5.72 -7.44
C ASN A 36 -9.00 -6.66 -6.35
N LEU A 37 -9.66 -6.12 -5.32
CA LEU A 37 -10.16 -6.92 -4.19
C LEU A 37 -11.28 -7.87 -4.61
N ASP A 38 -12.05 -7.53 -5.64
CA ASP A 38 -13.10 -8.41 -6.17
C ASP A 38 -12.53 -9.72 -6.72
N ASP A 39 -11.30 -9.70 -7.23
CA ASP A 39 -10.62 -10.90 -7.70
C ASP A 39 -10.33 -11.89 -6.56
N LEU A 40 -10.11 -11.38 -5.34
CA LEU A 40 -9.90 -12.21 -4.15
C LEU A 40 -11.19 -12.87 -3.65
N MET A 41 -12.36 -12.38 -4.06
CA MET A 41 -13.68 -12.80 -3.58
C MET A 41 -14.47 -13.63 -4.60
N GLN A 42 -13.80 -14.08 -5.66
CA GLN A 42 -14.40 -14.91 -6.71
C GLN A 42 -14.78 -16.31 -6.20
N THR A 43 -15.73 -16.93 -6.90
CA THR A 43 -16.16 -18.32 -6.66
C THR A 43 -16.02 -19.15 -7.93
N ASP A 44 -15.77 -20.45 -7.79
CA ASP A 44 -15.77 -21.40 -8.90
C ASP A 44 -17.18 -21.64 -9.46
N ALA A 45 -17.28 -22.44 -10.52
CA ALA A 45 -18.55 -22.81 -11.16
C ALA A 45 -19.53 -23.58 -10.26
N ASN A 46 -19.04 -24.15 -9.15
CA ASN A 46 -19.85 -24.87 -8.15
C ASN A 46 -20.23 -23.97 -6.96
N GLY A 47 -19.90 -22.68 -7.00
CA GLY A 47 -20.14 -21.71 -5.92
C GLY A 47 -19.18 -21.87 -4.73
N LYS A 48 -18.05 -22.56 -4.88
CA LYS A 48 -17.02 -22.65 -3.85
C LYS A 48 -16.07 -21.46 -3.94
N GLY A 49 -15.66 -20.92 -2.81
CA GLY A 49 -14.64 -19.87 -2.76
C GLY A 49 -13.30 -20.34 -3.32
N ILE A 50 -12.58 -19.42 -3.95
CA ILE A 50 -11.25 -19.68 -4.53
C ILE A 50 -10.17 -19.47 -3.47
N VAL A 51 -9.18 -20.37 -3.43
CA VAL A 51 -8.01 -20.21 -2.57
C VAL A 51 -6.98 -19.37 -3.32
N ASN A 52 -6.85 -18.11 -2.92
CA ASN A 52 -5.85 -17.20 -3.45
C ASN A 52 -4.54 -17.36 -2.67
N LEU A 53 -3.43 -17.61 -3.37
CA LEU A 53 -2.10 -17.71 -2.77
C LEU A 53 -1.26 -16.48 -3.16
N LEU A 54 -1.02 -15.61 -2.20
CA LEU A 54 -0.10 -14.48 -2.35
C LEU A 54 1.32 -14.94 -2.02
N GLU A 55 2.13 -15.23 -3.04
CA GLU A 55 3.50 -15.67 -2.81
C GLU A 55 4.41 -14.51 -2.44
N ALA A 56 4.81 -14.46 -1.16
CA ALA A 56 5.64 -13.41 -0.59
C ALA A 56 7.09 -13.86 -0.34
N SER A 57 7.57 -14.92 -1.01
CA SER A 57 8.87 -15.54 -0.73
C SER A 57 10.04 -14.56 -0.82
N LYS A 58 9.99 -13.63 -1.78
CA LYS A 58 10.98 -12.56 -1.96
C LYS A 58 10.76 -11.41 -0.99
N LEU A 59 9.50 -11.10 -0.70
CA LEU A 59 9.08 -9.99 0.17
C LEU A 59 9.44 -10.21 1.64
N MET A 60 9.63 -11.46 2.08
CA MET A 60 10.15 -11.77 3.41
C MET A 60 11.53 -11.13 3.68
N ASN A 61 12.34 -10.88 2.63
CA ASN A 61 13.61 -10.16 2.75
C ASN A 61 13.45 -8.64 2.87
N SER A 62 12.23 -8.13 2.64
CA SER A 62 11.87 -6.71 2.70
C SER A 62 10.66 -6.51 3.65
N PRO A 63 10.84 -6.68 4.98
CA PRO A 63 9.74 -6.65 5.95
C PRO A 63 8.90 -5.38 5.89
N GLN A 64 9.52 -4.23 5.62
CA GLN A 64 8.81 -2.95 5.54
C GLN A 64 7.81 -2.91 4.38
N ILE A 65 8.18 -3.43 3.20
CA ILE A 65 7.24 -3.55 2.08
C ILE A 65 6.12 -4.51 2.43
N TYR A 66 6.44 -5.68 2.99
CA TYR A 66 5.44 -6.68 3.35
C TYR A 66 4.40 -6.09 4.31
N SER A 67 4.84 -5.45 5.40
CA SER A 67 3.94 -4.83 6.38
C SER A 67 3.14 -3.66 5.80
N THR A 68 3.74 -2.88 4.89
CA THR A 68 3.04 -1.81 4.17
C THR A 68 1.94 -2.35 3.28
N PHE A 69 2.22 -3.42 2.52
CA PHE A 69 1.24 -4.08 1.65
C PHE A 69 0.09 -4.69 2.46
N LEU A 70 0.39 -5.42 3.54
CA LEU A 70 -0.64 -6.03 4.37
C LEU A 70 -1.53 -4.99 5.04
N LEU A 71 -0.94 -3.88 5.54
CA LEU A 71 -1.72 -2.78 6.08
C LEU A 71 -2.61 -2.14 5.04
N TRP A 72 -2.07 -1.89 3.84
CA TRP A 72 -2.83 -1.35 2.72
C TRP A 72 -4.01 -2.27 2.39
N LEU A 73 -3.76 -3.57 2.21
CA LEU A 73 -4.80 -4.55 1.90
C LEU A 73 -5.92 -4.57 2.95
N MET A 74 -5.57 -4.59 4.23
CA MET A 74 -6.55 -4.57 5.33
C MET A 74 -7.36 -3.26 5.34
N SER A 75 -6.70 -2.12 5.11
CA SER A 75 -7.36 -0.82 5.09
C SER A 75 -8.29 -0.68 3.90
N GLU A 76 -7.84 -1.11 2.71
CA GLU A 76 -8.63 -1.07 1.48
C GLU A 76 -9.86 -1.97 1.59
N LEU A 77 -9.72 -3.19 2.12
CA LEU A 77 -10.86 -4.08 2.38
C LEU A 77 -11.88 -3.45 3.34
N PHE A 78 -11.40 -2.80 4.41
CA PHE A 78 -12.28 -2.15 5.37
C PHE A 78 -13.04 -0.96 4.75
N GLU A 79 -12.39 -0.18 3.89
CA GLU A 79 -12.95 1.01 3.25
C GLU A 79 -13.90 0.67 2.08
N GLN A 80 -13.55 -0.32 1.25
CA GLN A 80 -14.32 -0.68 0.06
C GLN A 80 -15.51 -1.60 0.33
N LEU A 81 -15.39 -2.53 1.29
CA LEU A 81 -16.46 -3.50 1.53
C LEU A 81 -17.67 -2.86 2.23
N PRO A 82 -18.90 -3.24 1.87
CA PRO A 82 -20.09 -2.83 2.62
C PRO A 82 -20.19 -3.55 3.96
N GLU A 83 -20.89 -2.95 4.92
CA GLU A 83 -21.27 -3.66 6.15
C GLU A 83 -22.41 -4.63 5.84
N ILE A 84 -22.20 -5.91 6.14
CA ILE A 84 -23.14 -7.01 5.84
C ILE A 84 -23.60 -7.77 7.09
N GLY A 85 -23.11 -7.41 8.27
CA GLY A 85 -23.53 -8.01 9.53
C GLY A 85 -22.85 -9.36 9.78
N ASP A 86 -23.63 -10.37 10.18
CA ASP A 86 -23.14 -11.71 10.53
C ASP A 86 -23.70 -12.76 9.55
N PRO A 87 -23.14 -12.85 8.33
CA PRO A 87 -23.58 -13.85 7.35
C PRO A 87 -23.16 -15.26 7.76
N GLU A 88 -23.91 -16.29 7.36
CA GLU A 88 -23.56 -17.69 7.64
C GLU A 88 -22.17 -18.10 7.12
N LYS A 89 -21.72 -17.47 6.01
CA LYS A 89 -20.40 -17.69 5.43
C LYS A 89 -19.69 -16.35 5.26
N PRO A 90 -18.39 -16.27 5.59
CA PRO A 90 -17.62 -15.08 5.34
C PRO A 90 -17.50 -14.82 3.83
N LYS A 91 -17.45 -13.55 3.45
CA LYS A 91 -17.18 -13.11 2.08
C LYS A 91 -15.72 -13.35 1.68
N LEU A 92 -14.81 -13.19 2.63
CA LEU A 92 -13.38 -13.42 2.46
C LEU A 92 -12.76 -13.93 3.78
N VAL A 93 -11.75 -14.78 3.68
CA VAL A 93 -10.93 -15.19 4.83
C VAL A 93 -9.46 -14.98 4.50
N LEU A 94 -8.76 -14.21 5.33
CA LEU A 94 -7.35 -13.91 5.18
C LEU A 94 -6.54 -14.68 6.21
N PHE A 95 -5.54 -15.39 5.73
CA PHE A 95 -4.51 -16.03 6.55
C PHE A 95 -3.21 -15.27 6.34
N PHE A 96 -2.72 -14.63 7.40
CA PHE A 96 -1.42 -13.98 7.40
C PHE A 96 -0.41 -14.92 8.03
N ASP A 97 0.36 -15.59 7.17
CA ASP A 97 1.51 -16.36 7.61
C ASP A 97 2.64 -15.43 8.03
N GLU A 98 3.40 -15.86 9.03
CA GLU A 98 4.40 -15.05 9.73
C GLU A 98 3.90 -13.66 10.12
N ALA A 99 2.71 -13.63 10.75
CA ALA A 99 2.02 -12.42 11.17
C ALA A 99 2.87 -11.46 12.02
N HIS A 100 3.90 -11.99 12.71
CA HIS A 100 4.85 -11.19 13.47
C HIS A 100 5.54 -10.10 12.64
N LEU A 101 5.69 -10.30 11.32
CA LEU A 101 6.28 -9.30 10.43
C LEU A 101 5.45 -8.01 10.37
N ILE A 102 4.13 -8.10 10.52
CA ILE A 102 3.23 -6.92 10.53
C ILE A 102 3.54 -6.01 11.71
N PHE A 103 3.83 -6.61 12.87
CA PHE A 103 3.91 -5.91 14.15
C PHE A 103 5.33 -5.52 14.54
N LYS A 104 6.34 -6.18 13.95
CA LYS A 104 7.74 -5.90 14.23
C LYS A 104 8.11 -4.46 13.85
N ASP A 105 8.60 -3.70 14.83
CA ASP A 105 8.99 -2.29 14.69
C ASP A 105 7.86 -1.35 14.20
N ALA A 106 6.60 -1.81 14.31
CA ALA A 106 5.44 -1.02 13.92
C ALA A 106 5.24 0.16 14.89
N PRO A 107 5.12 1.40 14.39
CA PRO A 107 4.77 2.54 15.23
C PRO A 107 3.43 2.35 15.93
N LYS A 108 3.24 2.95 17.11
CA LYS A 108 1.97 2.82 17.86
C LYS A 108 0.73 3.16 17.01
N ILE A 109 0.79 4.22 16.22
CA ILE A 109 -0.32 4.63 15.33
C ILE A 109 -0.70 3.52 14.34
N LEU A 110 0.29 2.75 13.87
CA LEU A 110 0.08 1.64 12.96
C LEU A 110 -0.61 0.47 13.69
N LEU A 111 -0.14 0.14 14.89
CA LEU A 111 -0.76 -0.88 15.74
C LEU A 111 -2.22 -0.55 16.04
N ASP A 112 -2.51 0.70 16.42
CA ASP A 112 -3.86 1.18 16.71
C ASP A 112 -4.77 1.04 15.48
N LYS A 113 -4.26 1.34 14.28
CA LYS A 113 -5.00 1.18 13.01
C LYS A 113 -5.26 -0.28 12.69
N VAL A 114 -4.27 -1.17 12.87
CA VAL A 114 -4.45 -2.62 12.65
C VAL A 114 -5.49 -3.17 13.62
N GLU A 115 -5.42 -2.82 14.90
CA GLU A 115 -6.40 -3.21 15.91
C GLU A 115 -7.81 -2.76 15.50
N GLN A 116 -7.97 -1.50 15.08
CA GLN A 116 -9.25 -0.97 14.61
C GLN A 116 -9.79 -1.76 13.42
N VAL A 117 -8.94 -2.05 12.43
CA VAL A 117 -9.36 -2.80 11.24
C VAL A 117 -9.75 -4.23 11.63
N VAL A 118 -8.93 -4.96 12.39
CA VAL A 118 -9.25 -6.32 12.84
C VAL A 118 -10.57 -6.37 13.61
N ARG A 119 -10.84 -5.38 14.46
CA ARG A 119 -12.09 -5.28 15.22
C ARG A 119 -13.32 -5.06 14.33
N LEU A 120 -13.20 -4.20 13.31
CA LEU A 120 -14.34 -3.76 12.51
C LEU A 120 -14.57 -4.60 11.25
N ILE A 121 -13.53 -5.23 10.69
CA ILE A 121 -13.63 -5.95 9.42
C ILE A 121 -14.55 -7.19 9.50
N ARG A 122 -14.83 -7.69 10.71
CA ARG A 122 -15.80 -8.76 10.95
C ARG A 122 -17.20 -8.38 10.43
N SER A 123 -17.67 -7.14 10.66
CA SER A 123 -19.01 -6.72 10.20
C SER A 123 -19.10 -6.57 8.67
N LYS A 124 -17.96 -6.56 7.98
CA LYS A 124 -17.82 -6.62 6.52
C LYS A 124 -17.81 -8.07 6.01
N GLY A 125 -17.95 -9.06 6.90
CA GLY A 125 -17.90 -10.49 6.59
C GLY A 125 -16.50 -10.98 6.22
N VAL A 126 -15.44 -10.34 6.71
CA VAL A 126 -14.06 -10.79 6.51
C VAL A 126 -13.54 -11.47 7.78
N GLY A 127 -13.05 -12.69 7.65
CA GLY A 127 -12.33 -13.38 8.71
C GLY A 127 -10.82 -13.14 8.61
N VAL A 128 -10.15 -12.83 9.72
CA VAL A 128 -8.69 -12.64 9.76
C VAL A 128 -8.07 -13.66 10.71
N TYR A 129 -7.07 -14.38 10.21
CA TYR A 129 -6.29 -15.36 10.95
C TYR A 129 -4.81 -14.98 10.90
N PHE A 130 -4.23 -14.73 12.06
CA PHE A 130 -2.79 -14.51 12.20
C PHE A 130 -2.11 -15.82 12.58
N VAL A 131 -1.16 -16.25 11.77
CA VAL A 131 -0.36 -17.46 11.99
C VAL A 131 1.06 -17.03 12.36
N THR A 132 1.53 -17.48 13.52
CA THR A 132 2.84 -17.13 14.06
C THR A 132 3.41 -18.30 14.86
N GLN A 133 4.73 -18.38 14.94
CA GLN A 133 5.43 -19.38 15.76
C GLN A 133 5.26 -19.10 17.26
N ASN A 134 5.17 -17.83 17.65
CA ASN A 134 5.07 -17.43 19.04
C ASN A 134 3.95 -16.40 19.25
N PRO A 135 3.00 -16.66 20.17
CA PRO A 135 1.92 -15.71 20.46
C PRO A 135 2.43 -14.35 20.95
N THR A 136 3.59 -14.29 21.62
CA THR A 136 4.13 -13.02 22.15
C THR A 136 4.57 -12.05 21.06
N ASP A 137 4.65 -12.50 19.82
CA ASP A 137 5.02 -11.65 18.69
C ASP A 137 3.82 -10.87 18.12
N ILE A 138 2.60 -11.14 18.62
CA ILE A 138 1.39 -10.37 18.32
C ILE A 138 1.04 -9.51 19.55
N PRO A 139 0.75 -8.20 19.37
CA PRO A 139 0.35 -7.33 20.48
C PRO A 139 -0.91 -7.81 21.20
N ASP A 140 -0.94 -7.70 22.52
CA ASP A 140 -2.07 -8.11 23.37
C ASP A 140 -3.39 -7.46 22.96
N SER A 141 -3.36 -6.20 22.49
CA SER A 141 -4.57 -5.49 22.06
C SER A 141 -5.20 -6.09 20.80
N VAL A 142 -4.37 -6.60 19.89
CA VAL A 142 -4.80 -7.32 18.68
C VAL A 142 -5.20 -8.75 19.04
N LEU A 143 -4.41 -9.44 19.87
CA LEU A 143 -4.77 -10.77 20.39
C LEU A 143 -6.15 -10.75 21.04
N GLY A 144 -6.46 -9.74 21.85
CA GLY A 144 -7.77 -9.57 22.49
C GLY A 144 -8.96 -9.49 21.52
N GLN A 145 -8.74 -9.13 20.25
CA GLN A 145 -9.80 -9.09 19.23
C GLN A 145 -10.03 -10.44 18.52
N LEU A 146 -9.11 -11.39 18.69
CA LEU A 146 -9.13 -12.68 17.99
C LEU A 146 -9.83 -13.73 18.85
N GLY A 147 -11.02 -14.16 18.43
CA GLY A 147 -11.84 -15.09 19.21
C GLY A 147 -11.49 -16.57 19.05
N ASN A 148 -11.03 -16.99 17.87
CA ASN A 148 -10.65 -18.38 17.61
C ASN A 148 -9.17 -18.62 17.95
N ARG A 149 -8.89 -19.75 18.60
CA ARG A 149 -7.55 -20.16 19.02
C ARG A 149 -7.24 -21.58 18.58
N ILE A 150 -6.10 -21.74 17.93
CA ILE A 150 -5.52 -23.03 17.55
C ILE A 150 -4.04 -22.96 17.92
N GLN A 151 -3.64 -23.69 18.95
CA GLN A 151 -2.27 -23.70 19.44
C GLN A 151 -1.65 -25.07 19.21
N HIS A 152 -0.64 -25.12 18.35
CA HIS A 152 0.22 -26.27 18.20
C HIS A 152 1.28 -26.35 19.30
N ALA A 153 2.04 -27.44 19.30
CA ALA A 153 3.11 -27.65 20.26
C ALA A 153 4.08 -26.46 20.36
N LEU A 154 4.36 -26.01 21.58
CA LEU A 154 5.44 -25.06 21.87
C LEU A 154 6.51 -25.78 22.69
N ARG A 155 7.77 -25.62 22.27
CA ARG A 155 8.91 -26.21 22.98
C ARG A 155 9.50 -25.19 23.93
N ALA A 156 9.51 -25.51 25.22
CA ALA A 156 9.91 -24.59 26.28
C ALA A 156 11.37 -24.84 26.73
N TYR A 157 12.36 -24.42 25.94
CA TYR A 157 13.78 -24.60 26.31
C TYR A 157 14.38 -23.39 26.99
N THR A 158 13.91 -22.19 26.64
CA THR A 158 14.41 -20.92 27.17
C THR A 158 13.38 -20.23 28.08
N ALA A 159 13.82 -19.25 28.86
CA ALA A 159 12.92 -18.41 29.65
C ALA A 159 11.90 -17.64 28.78
N ARG A 160 12.28 -17.28 27.54
CA ARG A 160 11.36 -16.68 26.57
C ARG A 160 10.27 -17.67 26.17
N ASP A 161 10.63 -18.91 25.89
CA ASP A 161 9.66 -19.94 25.51
C ASP A 161 8.71 -20.28 26.66
N GLN A 162 9.20 -20.30 27.90
CA GLN A 162 8.35 -20.50 29.07
C GLN A 162 7.30 -19.38 29.22
N LYS A 163 7.68 -18.12 28.93
CA LYS A 163 6.74 -17.00 28.88
C LYS A 163 5.73 -17.17 27.75
N ALA A 164 6.17 -17.61 26.57
CA ALA A 164 5.30 -17.87 25.44
C ALA A 164 4.27 -18.97 25.73
N VAL A 165 4.70 -20.08 26.34
CA VAL A 165 3.80 -21.17 26.78
C VAL A 165 2.79 -20.67 27.79
N LYS A 166 3.24 -19.87 28.76
CA LYS A 166 2.34 -19.27 29.76
C LYS A 166 1.31 -18.36 29.09
N ALA A 167 1.75 -17.44 28.22
CA ALA A 167 0.89 -16.53 27.50
C ALA A 167 -0.12 -17.28 26.61
N ALA A 168 0.32 -18.30 25.87
CA ALA A 168 -0.57 -19.16 25.09
C ALA A 168 -1.65 -19.80 25.98
N ALA A 169 -1.25 -20.41 27.10
CA ALA A 169 -2.17 -21.10 28.01
C ALA A 169 -3.23 -20.17 28.59
N GLU A 170 -2.85 -18.95 28.98
CA GLU A 170 -3.75 -17.95 29.59
C GLU A 170 -4.75 -17.35 28.59
N THR A 171 -4.54 -17.53 27.28
CA THR A 171 -5.49 -17.04 26.26
C THR A 171 -6.67 -17.98 26.01
N PHE A 172 -6.65 -19.18 26.58
CA PHE A 172 -7.70 -20.17 26.43
C PHE A 172 -8.77 -20.05 27.52
N ARG A 173 -9.99 -20.47 27.18
CA ARG A 173 -11.00 -20.71 28.20
C ARG A 173 -10.65 -21.99 28.96
N ASP A 174 -10.52 -21.88 30.27
CA ASP A 174 -10.10 -22.95 31.17
C ASP A 174 -10.93 -24.24 31.01
N ASN A 175 -10.23 -25.37 31.07
CA ASN A 175 -10.82 -26.70 31.10
C ASN A 175 -10.47 -27.38 32.44
N PRO A 176 -11.44 -27.68 33.31
CA PRO A 176 -11.18 -28.36 34.59
C PRO A 176 -10.53 -29.74 34.46
N LYS A 177 -10.62 -30.37 33.28
CA LYS A 177 -10.08 -31.72 33.02
C LYS A 177 -8.69 -31.70 32.38
N LEU A 178 -8.17 -30.52 32.02
CA LEU A 178 -6.95 -30.39 31.23
C LEU A 178 -6.13 -29.19 31.72
N ASP A 179 -4.88 -29.44 32.11
CA ASP A 179 -3.93 -28.36 32.33
C ASP A 179 -3.40 -27.88 30.98
N THR A 180 -3.93 -26.76 30.49
CA THR A 180 -3.55 -26.14 29.22
C THR A 180 -2.04 -25.91 29.13
N ARG A 181 -1.41 -25.46 30.21
CA ARG A 181 0.01 -25.11 30.22
C ARG A 181 0.89 -26.35 30.10
N GLN A 182 0.53 -27.41 30.81
CA GLN A 182 1.22 -28.69 30.72
C GLN A 182 1.01 -29.32 29.33
N VAL A 183 -0.23 -29.37 28.84
CA VAL A 183 -0.53 -30.04 27.58
C VAL A 183 0.16 -29.38 26.39
N ILE A 184 0.27 -28.05 26.35
CA ILE A 184 0.98 -27.33 25.26
C ILE A 184 2.38 -27.88 24.99
N THR A 185 3.12 -28.25 26.04
CA THR A 185 4.51 -28.75 25.89
C THR A 185 4.56 -30.22 25.49
N GLU A 186 3.53 -30.99 25.84
CA GLU A 186 3.38 -32.42 25.55
C GLU A 186 2.82 -32.72 24.16
N LEU A 187 2.24 -31.73 23.47
CA LEU A 187 1.68 -31.91 22.13
C LEU A 187 2.72 -32.48 21.15
N GLY A 188 2.29 -33.51 20.42
CA GLY A 188 2.99 -34.11 19.29
C GLY A 188 2.68 -33.43 17.95
N VAL A 189 3.33 -33.92 16.89
CA VAL A 189 3.05 -33.46 15.52
C VAL A 189 1.63 -33.89 15.13
N GLY A 190 0.84 -32.94 14.61
CA GLY A 190 -0.55 -33.18 14.24
C GLY A 190 -1.55 -33.03 15.40
N GLU A 191 -1.09 -32.69 16.61
CA GLU A 191 -1.97 -32.34 17.72
C GLU A 191 -2.04 -30.82 17.92
N ALA A 192 -3.16 -30.35 18.47
CA ALA A 192 -3.36 -28.96 18.84
C ALA A 192 -4.33 -28.81 20.02
N LEU A 193 -4.18 -27.72 20.77
CA LEU A 193 -5.24 -27.20 21.63
C LEU A 193 -6.12 -26.24 20.83
N ILE A 194 -7.43 -26.45 20.89
CA ILE A 194 -8.40 -25.68 20.12
C ILE A 194 -9.46 -25.08 21.06
N SER A 195 -9.77 -23.81 20.84
CA SER A 195 -10.93 -23.12 21.39
C SER A 195 -11.52 -22.23 20.30
N LEU A 196 -12.68 -22.63 19.77
CA LEU A 196 -13.41 -21.88 18.75
C LEU A 196 -14.60 -21.15 19.38
N LEU A 197 -15.08 -20.11 18.72
CA LEU A 197 -16.29 -19.43 19.12
C LEU A 197 -17.53 -20.33 18.91
N ASP A 198 -18.50 -20.23 19.82
CA ASP A 198 -19.84 -20.78 19.66
C ASP A 198 -20.74 -19.84 18.82
N GLU A 199 -22.00 -20.25 18.58
CA GLU A 199 -23.00 -19.46 17.84
C GLU A 199 -23.29 -18.09 18.48
N LYS A 200 -22.95 -17.90 19.76
CA LYS A 200 -23.11 -16.64 20.50
C LYS A 200 -21.81 -15.83 20.54
N GLY A 201 -20.79 -16.25 19.79
CA GLY A 201 -19.49 -15.58 19.74
C GLY A 201 -18.66 -15.75 21.02
N ARG A 202 -18.94 -16.76 21.85
CA ARG A 202 -18.19 -17.02 23.09
C ARG A 202 -17.16 -18.12 22.85
N PRO A 203 -15.92 -17.98 23.33
CA PRO A 203 -14.94 -19.05 23.24
C PRO A 203 -15.43 -20.32 23.95
N GLN A 204 -15.35 -21.46 23.26
CA GLN A 204 -15.60 -22.77 23.84
C GLN A 204 -14.44 -23.20 24.75
N ILE A 205 -14.70 -24.16 25.65
CA ILE A 205 -13.67 -24.71 26.53
C ILE A 205 -12.56 -25.32 25.67
N VAL A 206 -11.30 -25.12 26.06
CA VAL A 206 -10.17 -25.64 25.30
C VAL A 206 -10.13 -27.17 25.32
N GLU A 207 -9.90 -27.78 24.16
CA GLU A 207 -9.74 -29.23 24.02
C GLU A 207 -8.47 -29.60 23.26
N ARG A 208 -7.86 -30.73 23.63
CA ARG A 208 -6.79 -31.37 22.86
C ARG A 208 -7.41 -32.17 21.73
N THR A 209 -6.97 -31.89 20.51
CA THR A 209 -7.53 -32.49 19.29
C THR A 209 -6.43 -32.91 18.32
N LEU A 210 -6.78 -33.85 17.43
CA LEU A 210 -5.95 -34.22 16.28
C LEU A 210 -6.37 -33.40 15.06
N ILE A 211 -5.39 -32.85 14.36
CA ILE A 211 -5.60 -32.08 13.13
C ILE A 211 -5.67 -33.04 11.95
N LYS A 212 -6.78 -32.91 11.20
CA LYS A 212 -6.95 -33.66 9.95
C LYS A 212 -5.88 -33.25 8.95
N PRO A 213 -5.16 -34.20 8.32
CA PRO A 213 -4.15 -33.87 7.32
C PRO A 213 -4.78 -33.16 6.11
N PRO A 214 -4.04 -32.22 5.48
CA PRO A 214 -4.54 -31.49 4.32
C PRO A 214 -4.71 -32.41 3.12
N LYS A 215 -5.66 -32.09 2.24
CA LYS A 215 -5.85 -32.75 0.94
C LYS A 215 -4.95 -32.15 -0.17
N SER A 216 -3.83 -31.54 0.22
CA SER A 216 -2.90 -30.89 -0.69
C SER A 216 -1.63 -31.71 -0.88
N GLN A 217 -0.82 -31.34 -1.86
CA GLN A 217 0.56 -31.80 -1.95
C GLN A 217 1.34 -31.39 -0.69
N ILE A 218 2.15 -32.31 -0.16
CA ILE A 218 3.15 -31.99 0.87
C ILE A 218 4.41 -31.51 0.16
N GLY A 219 4.87 -30.31 0.50
CA GLY A 219 6.04 -29.66 -0.11
C GLY A 219 5.69 -28.76 -1.30
N PRO A 220 6.65 -27.94 -1.75
CA PRO A 220 6.43 -26.96 -2.80
C PRO A 220 6.16 -27.62 -4.15
N ILE A 221 5.36 -26.96 -4.98
CA ILE A 221 5.18 -27.33 -6.38
C ILE A 221 6.44 -27.03 -7.19
N ASN A 222 6.66 -27.79 -8.26
CA ASN A 222 7.73 -27.49 -9.20
C ASN A 222 7.34 -26.36 -10.18
N ASN A 223 8.32 -25.84 -10.91
CA ASN A 223 8.11 -24.70 -11.83
C ASN A 223 7.09 -25.02 -12.94
N SER A 224 7.09 -26.23 -13.48
CA SER A 224 6.15 -26.61 -14.54
C SER A 224 4.69 -26.64 -14.05
N GLN A 225 4.46 -27.17 -12.85
CA GLN A 225 3.15 -27.14 -12.19
C GLN A 225 2.70 -25.70 -11.94
N ARG A 226 3.63 -24.83 -11.49
CA ARG A 226 3.34 -23.41 -11.27
C ARG A 226 2.89 -22.73 -12.55
N THR A 227 3.58 -22.92 -13.67
CA THR A 227 3.19 -22.33 -14.96
C THR A 227 1.78 -22.74 -15.37
N VAL A 228 1.44 -24.03 -15.22
CA VAL A 228 0.10 -24.55 -15.55
C VAL A 228 -0.98 -23.97 -14.62
N LEU A 229 -0.70 -23.87 -13.32
CA LEU A 229 -1.64 -23.27 -12.37
C LEU A 229 -1.87 -21.78 -12.64
N MET A 230 -0.80 -21.05 -12.96
CA MET A 230 -0.89 -19.63 -13.31
C MET A 230 -1.66 -19.42 -14.61
N SER A 231 -1.42 -20.24 -15.65
CA SER A 231 -2.13 -20.10 -16.92
C SER A 231 -3.62 -20.43 -16.82
N ASN A 232 -4.01 -21.28 -15.86
CA ASN A 232 -5.41 -21.65 -15.63
C ASN A 232 -6.10 -20.76 -14.58
N SER A 233 -5.40 -19.76 -14.04
CA SER A 233 -5.98 -18.82 -13.08
C SER A 233 -7.03 -17.93 -13.76
N LEU A 234 -8.07 -17.55 -13.03
CA LEU A 234 -9.11 -16.63 -13.52
C LEU A 234 -8.55 -15.24 -13.85
N VAL A 235 -7.45 -14.86 -13.19
CA VAL A 235 -6.78 -13.56 -13.39
C VAL A 235 -5.56 -13.66 -14.30
N ALA A 236 -5.39 -14.77 -15.02
CA ALA A 236 -4.28 -14.96 -15.94
C ALA A 236 -4.25 -13.86 -17.02
N GLY A 237 -3.10 -13.20 -17.17
CA GLY A 237 -2.88 -12.14 -18.15
C GLY A 237 -3.33 -10.74 -17.72
N VAL A 238 -3.81 -10.58 -16.48
CA VAL A 238 -4.16 -9.28 -15.88
C VAL A 238 -2.92 -8.66 -15.26
N TYR A 239 -2.40 -9.27 -14.18
CA TYR A 239 -1.32 -8.71 -13.37
C TYR A 239 0.08 -8.85 -14.00
N GLU A 240 0.23 -9.66 -15.05
CA GLU A 240 1.49 -9.84 -15.77
C GLU A 240 1.81 -8.67 -16.71
N LYS A 241 0.82 -7.83 -17.03
CA LYS A 241 0.96 -6.71 -17.95
C LYS A 241 1.12 -5.41 -17.18
N MET A 242 2.36 -5.06 -16.87
CA MET A 242 2.65 -3.75 -16.25
C MET A 242 2.15 -2.62 -17.14
N VAL A 243 1.35 -1.71 -16.56
CA VAL A 243 0.84 -0.52 -17.22
C VAL A 243 1.62 0.69 -16.72
N ASP A 244 2.26 1.40 -17.65
CA ASP A 244 2.89 2.68 -17.36
C ASP A 244 1.84 3.79 -17.40
N ARG A 245 1.58 4.44 -16.26
CA ARG A 245 0.60 5.53 -16.15
C ARG A 245 1.29 6.88 -16.27
N GLU A 246 0.59 7.86 -16.85
CA GLU A 246 1.04 9.26 -16.75
C GLU A 246 1.17 9.66 -15.28
N SER A 247 2.38 10.02 -14.86
CA SER A 247 2.66 10.33 -13.46
C SER A 247 2.00 11.64 -13.03
N ALA A 248 1.71 11.80 -11.73
CA ALA A 248 1.24 13.08 -11.19
C ALA A 248 2.22 14.23 -11.50
N PHE A 249 3.52 13.92 -11.55
CA PHE A 249 4.56 14.85 -11.98
C PHE A 249 4.38 15.27 -13.44
N GLU A 250 4.18 14.31 -14.37
CA GLU A 250 3.93 14.62 -15.78
C GLU A 250 2.67 15.45 -15.98
N ILE A 251 1.57 15.12 -15.29
CA ILE A 251 0.33 15.89 -15.34
C ILE A 251 0.55 17.33 -14.86
N LEU A 252 1.29 17.51 -13.75
CA LEU A 252 1.60 18.83 -13.20
C LEU A 252 2.58 19.61 -14.07
N ALA A 253 3.59 18.96 -14.64
CA ALA A 253 4.54 19.56 -15.57
C ALA A 253 3.82 20.04 -16.83
N LYS A 254 2.96 19.20 -17.40
CA LYS A 254 2.11 19.53 -18.55
C LYS A 254 1.18 20.70 -18.26
N ARG A 255 0.54 20.74 -17.08
CA ARG A 255 -0.26 21.91 -16.64
C ARG A 255 0.57 23.18 -16.52
N THR A 256 1.81 23.07 -16.02
CA THR A 256 2.71 24.21 -15.86
C THR A 256 3.18 24.74 -17.22
N GLU A 257 3.50 23.84 -18.16
CA GLU A 257 3.82 24.19 -19.53
C GLU A 257 2.63 24.82 -20.26
N GLU A 258 1.42 24.29 -20.07
CA GLU A 258 0.19 24.85 -20.65
C GLU A 258 -0.10 26.25 -20.09
N GLN A 259 0.12 26.48 -18.80
CA GLN A 259 0.01 27.82 -18.21
C GLN A 259 1.07 28.78 -18.74
N ALA A 260 2.33 28.33 -18.86
CA ALA A 260 3.40 29.14 -19.44
C ALA A 260 3.13 29.51 -20.91
N LYS A 261 2.60 28.56 -21.70
CA LYS A 261 2.18 28.80 -23.09
C LYS A 261 1.02 29.79 -23.17
N LYS A 262 0.02 29.70 -22.28
CA LYS A 262 -1.09 30.67 -22.20
C LYS A 262 -0.62 32.07 -21.82
N GLN A 263 0.24 32.19 -20.81
CA GLN A 263 0.82 33.48 -20.41
C GLN A 263 1.66 34.10 -21.53
N HIS A 264 2.46 33.29 -22.22
CA HIS A 264 3.25 33.77 -23.35
C HIS A 264 2.37 34.22 -24.53
N ALA A 265 1.28 33.49 -24.83
CA ALA A 265 0.33 33.87 -25.87
C ALA A 265 -0.41 35.17 -25.53
N GLU A 266 -0.79 35.38 -24.27
CA GLU A 266 -1.39 36.63 -23.79
C GLU A 266 -0.40 37.81 -23.85
N GLU A 267 0.86 37.62 -23.46
CA GLU A 267 1.90 38.65 -23.57
C GLU A 267 2.16 39.06 -25.03
N VAL A 268 2.20 38.10 -25.95
CA VAL A 268 2.39 38.35 -27.39
C VAL A 268 1.16 39.07 -27.97
N ALA A 269 -0.06 38.67 -27.60
CA ALA A 269 -1.29 39.34 -28.04
C ALA A 269 -1.36 40.80 -27.55
N VAL A 270 -1.02 41.06 -26.29
CA VAL A 270 -0.96 42.41 -25.72
C VAL A 270 0.13 43.26 -26.38
N ALA A 271 1.28 42.67 -26.73
CA ALA A 271 2.36 43.36 -27.43
C ALA A 271 1.94 43.74 -28.87
N GLN A 272 1.33 42.82 -29.61
CA GLN A 272 0.82 43.06 -30.97
C GLN A 272 -0.29 44.12 -30.99
N GLU A 273 -1.16 44.13 -29.98
CA GLU A 273 -2.22 45.14 -29.89
C GLU A 273 -1.68 46.53 -29.52
N LYS A 274 -0.63 46.60 -28.68
CA LYS A 274 0.10 47.85 -28.43
C LYS A 274 0.82 48.37 -29.67
N GLU A 275 1.39 47.50 -30.50
CA GLU A 275 2.00 47.90 -31.78
C GLU A 275 0.96 48.38 -32.80
N ARG A 276 -0.19 47.72 -32.91
CA ARG A 276 -1.31 48.18 -33.76
C ARG A 276 -1.80 49.57 -33.34
N LYS A 277 -2.04 49.79 -32.05
CA LYS A 277 -2.46 51.11 -31.52
C LYS A 277 -1.39 52.20 -31.69
N LYS A 278 -0.11 51.83 -31.71
CA LYS A 278 1.00 52.77 -31.97
C LYS A 278 1.12 53.13 -33.46
N ASN A 279 0.87 52.18 -34.36
CA ASN A 279 0.82 52.43 -35.80
C ASN A 279 -0.44 53.19 -36.26
N GLU A 280 -1.56 53.07 -35.55
CA GLU A 280 -2.75 53.90 -35.81
C GLU A 280 -2.57 55.35 -35.35
N ARG A 281 -1.82 55.58 -34.26
CA ARG A 281 -1.47 56.92 -33.76
C ARG A 281 -0.37 57.64 -34.55
N SER A 282 0.38 56.95 -35.43
CA SER A 282 1.46 57.54 -36.23
C SER A 282 1.04 57.98 -37.65
N LYS A 283 -0.26 57.99 -37.97
CA LYS A 283 -0.81 58.54 -39.23
C LYS A 283 -0.89 60.08 -39.27
N GLY A 284 0.11 60.77 -38.75
CA GLY A 284 0.25 62.23 -38.87
C GLY A 284 1.72 62.64 -38.88
N GLY A 285 2.25 62.93 -40.08
CA GLY A 285 3.57 63.54 -40.26
C GLY A 285 4.55 62.69 -41.08
N ARG A 286 4.90 63.20 -42.26
CA ARG A 286 5.63 62.55 -43.37
C ARG A 286 7.15 62.72 -43.24
N GLN A 287 7.93 61.62 -43.24
CA GLN A 287 9.24 61.58 -43.93
C GLN A 287 9.69 60.14 -44.19
N ARG A 288 10.05 59.84 -45.45
CA ARG A 288 10.58 58.55 -45.90
C ARG A 288 11.96 58.30 -45.26
N GLN A 289 12.07 57.28 -44.42
CA GLN A 289 13.34 56.61 -44.12
C GLN A 289 13.23 55.13 -44.49
N SER A 290 14.33 54.60 -45.03
CA SER A 290 14.43 53.31 -45.70
C SER A 290 14.06 52.14 -44.78
N VAL A 291 13.19 51.26 -45.28
CA VAL A 291 12.70 50.04 -44.63
C VAL A 291 13.86 49.10 -44.22
N MET A 292 15.01 49.19 -44.91
CA MET A 292 16.21 48.38 -44.66
C MET A 292 16.94 48.77 -43.36
N GLU A 293 16.93 50.05 -42.98
CA GLU A 293 17.68 50.54 -41.81
C GLU A 293 16.93 50.27 -40.49
N THR A 294 15.59 50.19 -40.56
CA THR A 294 14.73 49.93 -39.40
C THR A 294 14.70 48.43 -39.07
N PHE A 295 14.78 47.55 -40.07
CA PHE A 295 14.88 46.11 -39.85
C PHE A 295 16.21 45.72 -39.17
N MET A 296 17.32 46.35 -39.58
CA MET A 296 18.64 46.14 -38.98
C MET A 296 18.72 46.64 -37.53
N LYS A 297 18.15 47.82 -37.23
CA LYS A 297 18.12 48.38 -35.86
C LYS A 297 17.23 47.59 -34.90
N SER A 298 16.15 47.00 -35.39
CA SER A 298 15.25 46.16 -34.60
C SER A 298 15.83 44.77 -34.31
N ALA A 299 16.53 44.17 -35.28
CA ALA A 299 17.27 42.93 -35.06
C ALA A 299 18.41 43.11 -34.03
N MET A 300 19.15 44.23 -34.07
CA MET A 300 20.21 44.52 -33.10
C MET A 300 19.70 44.79 -31.67
N ARG A 301 18.47 45.31 -31.49
CA ARG A 301 17.87 45.49 -30.16
C ARG A 301 17.28 44.20 -29.58
N ALA A 302 16.81 43.28 -30.42
CA ALA A 302 16.26 42.00 -29.98
C ALA A 302 17.36 41.04 -29.45
N VAL A 303 18.58 41.14 -29.98
CA VAL A 303 19.72 40.30 -29.56
C VAL A 303 20.41 40.83 -28.29
N GLY A 304 20.26 42.12 -27.96
CA GLY A 304 21.16 42.82 -27.02
C GLY A 304 20.80 42.85 -25.53
N SER A 305 19.56 42.64 -25.06
CA SER A 305 19.29 42.99 -23.65
C SER A 305 18.27 42.21 -22.81
N GLN A 306 17.44 41.31 -23.33
CA GLN A 306 16.39 40.72 -22.46
C GLN A 306 16.09 39.22 -22.56
N ILE A 307 16.63 38.49 -23.54
CA ILE A 307 16.33 37.04 -23.69
C ILE A 307 17.35 36.16 -22.94
N GLY A 308 18.64 36.52 -22.92
CA GLY A 308 19.68 35.70 -22.28
C GLY A 308 19.70 35.75 -20.73
N ARG A 309 19.33 36.89 -20.12
CA ARG A 309 19.43 37.06 -18.65
C ARG A 309 18.25 36.49 -17.85
N LYS A 310 17.09 36.27 -18.49
CA LYS A 310 15.90 35.71 -17.81
C LYS A 310 15.85 34.18 -17.85
N LEU A 311 16.35 33.55 -18.91
CA LEU A 311 16.40 32.08 -19.01
C LEU A 311 17.40 31.46 -18.02
N VAL A 312 18.56 32.09 -17.82
CA VAL A 312 19.56 31.59 -16.87
C VAL A 312 19.12 31.74 -15.41
N ARG A 313 18.33 32.78 -15.08
CA ARG A 313 17.85 32.97 -13.69
C ARG A 313 16.55 32.23 -13.39
N GLY A 314 15.72 31.96 -14.40
CA GLY A 314 14.47 31.21 -14.26
C GLY A 314 14.69 29.72 -14.00
N LEU A 315 15.71 29.12 -14.61
CA LEU A 315 16.00 27.68 -14.47
C LEU A 315 16.91 27.34 -13.27
N LEU A 316 17.76 28.26 -12.81
CA LEU A 316 18.59 28.06 -11.61
C LEU A 316 17.93 28.54 -10.32
N GLY A 317 16.96 29.46 -10.40
CA GLY A 317 16.26 30.01 -9.23
C GLY A 317 15.18 29.11 -8.64
N SER A 318 14.62 28.17 -9.41
CA SER A 318 13.60 27.23 -8.91
C SER A 318 14.18 25.96 -8.29
N LEU A 319 15.49 25.71 -8.42
CA LEU A 319 16.20 24.56 -7.85
C LEU A 319 17.01 24.89 -6.58
N LEU A 320 17.23 26.17 -6.27
CA LEU A 320 17.89 26.63 -5.04
C LEU A 320 16.93 27.54 -4.26
N GLY A 321 15.94 26.92 -3.63
CA GLY A 321 14.99 27.58 -2.73
C GLY A 321 15.69 28.23 -1.53
N GLY A 322 15.85 29.55 -1.59
CA GLY A 322 16.37 30.39 -0.53
C GLY A 322 15.30 30.71 0.51
N LYS A 323 15.66 30.47 1.78
CA LYS A 323 14.98 30.89 3.01
C LYS A 323 14.55 32.37 2.97
N LYS A 324 13.31 32.62 3.39
CA LYS A 324 12.96 33.58 4.44
C LYS A 324 11.79 33.01 5.23
#